data_AF-A0ABD3WP67-F1
#
_entry.id   AF-A0ABD3WP67-F1
#
_cell.length_a   1.000
_cell.length_b   1.000
_cell.length_c   1.000
_cell.angle_alpha   90.00
_cell.angle_beta   90.00
_cell.angle_gamma   90.00
#
_symmetry.space_group_name_H-M   'P 1'
#
loop_
_entity.id
_entity.type
_entity.pdbx_description
1 polymer ?
#
loop_
_entity_poly.entity_id
_entity_poly.type
_entity_poly.pdbx_seq_one_letter_code
_entity_poly.pdbx_strand_id
1 'polypeptide(L)'
;SLYFKMAAPLKMSGSRCTAFAKLLFSYHRPERIISMNPQIRFYSTKELKKFYRHAYISQHNGWFEINLDKRKLRTPTGNLFRVPNEALALAVATEWNAQENTIKRHNMHLTSLCNMAIDNPTHRTREDLIQASLYFLETDTVCYRLAEPEELLEFQCQQWDPVIDWFKK
;
A
#
# COMPACT_ATOMS: atom_id res chain seq x y z
N SER A 1 3.42 -38.45 -1.15
CA SER A 1 1.97 -38.50 -1.42
C SER A 1 1.67 -37.42 -2.46
N LEU A 2 1.90 -37.74 -3.75
CA LEU A 2 0.83 -38.07 -4.71
C LEU A 2 -0.18 -36.93 -4.85
N TYR A 3 0.06 -36.04 -5.82
CA TYR A 3 -0.88 -35.60 -6.87
C TYR A 3 -0.18 -34.53 -7.74
N PHE A 4 0.66 -34.99 -8.67
CA PHE A 4 1.05 -34.20 -9.85
C PHE A 4 0.91 -35.15 -11.03
N LYS A 5 -0.28 -35.16 -11.63
CA LYS A 5 -0.59 -35.98 -12.80
C LYS A 5 -1.34 -35.12 -13.82
N MET A 6 -0.67 -34.94 -14.95
CA MET A 6 -1.22 -34.84 -16.30
C MET A 6 -1.97 -33.56 -16.67
N ALA A 7 -1.21 -32.55 -17.12
CA ALA A 7 -1.70 -31.68 -18.19
C ALA A 7 -1.52 -32.41 -19.54
N ALA A 8 -2.64 -32.79 -20.14
CA ALA A 8 -2.75 -33.23 -21.54
C ALA A 8 -3.36 -32.08 -22.38
N PRO A 9 -3.17 -32.07 -23.71
CA PRO A 9 -2.96 -30.85 -24.47
C PRO A 9 -4.25 -30.21 -24.99
N LEU A 10 -4.40 -28.90 -24.82
CA LEU A 10 -5.35 -28.11 -25.61
C LEU A 10 -4.77 -27.93 -27.02
N LYS A 11 -5.36 -28.66 -27.97
CA LYS A 11 -5.31 -28.33 -29.41
C LYS A 11 -5.96 -26.96 -29.60
N MET A 12 -5.20 -25.96 -30.03
CA MET A 12 -5.76 -24.80 -30.71
C MET A 12 -4.95 -24.53 -31.97
N SER A 13 -5.63 -24.76 -33.09
CA SER A 13 -5.23 -24.38 -34.44
C SER A 13 -5.15 -22.87 -34.59
N GLY A 14 -4.11 -22.37 -35.27
CA GLY A 14 -4.05 -20.97 -35.69
C GLY A 14 -2.63 -20.43 -35.64
N SER A 15 -1.92 -20.57 -36.75
CA SER A 15 -0.56 -20.07 -36.95
C SER A 15 -0.47 -18.56 -36.69
N ARG A 16 0.15 -18.19 -35.57
CA ARG A 16 1.12 -17.09 -35.37
C ARG A 16 1.23 -16.82 -33.86
N CYS A 17 2.24 -17.42 -33.22
CA CYS A 17 2.95 -16.91 -32.02
C CYS A 17 3.82 -18.02 -31.40
N THR A 18 4.84 -18.48 -32.10
CA THR A 18 5.91 -19.31 -31.53
C THR A 18 7.20 -18.51 -31.49
N ALA A 19 7.33 -17.61 -30.51
CA ALA A 19 8.62 -16.95 -30.23
C ALA A 19 8.82 -16.37 -28.81
N PHE A 20 7.99 -16.69 -27.80
CA PHE A 20 8.23 -16.18 -26.43
C PHE A 20 8.17 -17.20 -25.28
N ALA A 21 7.80 -18.46 -25.54
CA ALA A 21 7.65 -19.48 -24.49
C ALA A 21 8.84 -20.46 -24.34
N LYS A 22 10.01 -20.17 -24.95
CA LYS A 22 11.19 -21.05 -24.90
C LYS A 22 12.36 -20.54 -24.05
N LEU A 23 12.13 -19.53 -23.22
CA LEU A 23 13.19 -18.91 -22.38
C LEU A 23 12.96 -19.03 -20.86
N LEU A 24 12.01 -19.85 -20.40
CA LEU A 24 11.68 -19.94 -18.97
C LEU A 24 11.88 -21.31 -18.30
N PHE A 25 12.36 -22.34 -19.00
CA PHE A 25 12.54 -23.68 -18.40
C PHE A 25 13.95 -24.25 -18.56
N SER A 26 14.95 -23.46 -18.17
CA SER A 26 16.27 -23.99 -17.79
C SER A 26 16.77 -23.27 -16.54
N TYR A 27 16.09 -23.51 -15.42
CA TYR A 27 16.65 -23.27 -14.10
C TYR A 27 16.60 -24.57 -13.32
N HIS A 28 17.69 -25.32 -13.45
CA HIS A 28 18.04 -26.37 -12.51
C HIS A 28 18.24 -25.68 -11.14
N ARG A 29 17.33 -25.92 -10.19
CA ARG A 29 17.44 -25.42 -8.82
C ARG A 29 18.31 -26.39 -8.03
N PRO A 30 19.57 -26.07 -7.67
CA PRO A 30 20.31 -26.93 -6.77
C PRO A 30 19.66 -26.86 -5.39
N GLU A 31 19.36 -28.02 -4.79
CA GLU A 31 18.99 -28.11 -3.38
C GLU A 31 20.20 -27.71 -2.52
N ARG A 32 20.28 -26.43 -2.17
CA ARG A 32 21.02 -25.98 -1.00
C ARG A 32 20.03 -25.86 0.14
N ILE A 33 20.12 -26.76 1.10
CA ILE A 33 19.54 -26.57 2.43
C ILE A 33 20.28 -25.37 3.04
N ILE A 34 19.71 -24.18 2.85
CA ILE A 34 20.15 -22.97 3.54
C ILE A 34 19.67 -23.17 4.98
N SER A 35 20.61 -23.35 5.91
CA SER A 35 20.34 -23.15 7.33
C SER A 35 19.83 -21.72 7.51
N MET A 36 18.50 -21.56 7.53
CA MET A 36 17.87 -20.29 7.84
C MET A 36 18.03 -20.08 9.33
N ASN A 37 19.13 -19.45 9.71
CA ASN A 37 19.24 -18.83 11.02
C ASN A 37 18.32 -17.59 11.00
N PRO A 38 17.17 -17.58 11.71
CA PRO A 38 16.28 -16.44 11.69
C PRO A 38 16.92 -15.35 12.53
N GLN A 39 17.81 -14.58 11.91
CA GLN A 39 18.28 -13.32 12.45
C GLN A 39 17.10 -12.35 12.42
N ILE A 40 16.21 -12.47 13.40
CA ILE A 40 15.19 -11.48 13.70
C ILE A 40 15.95 -10.18 13.94
N ARG A 41 15.91 -9.28 12.95
CA ARG A 41 16.49 -7.96 13.11
C ARG A 41 15.63 -7.20 14.12
N PHE A 42 16.08 -7.20 15.37
CA PHE A 42 15.60 -6.25 16.37
C PHE A 42 16.09 -4.86 15.95
N TYR A 43 15.32 -4.18 15.12
CA TYR A 43 15.48 -2.74 14.98
C TYR A 43 15.09 -2.14 16.32
N SER A 44 16.07 -1.74 17.13
CA SER A 44 15.84 -0.90 18.30
C SER A 44 15.35 0.46 17.80
N THR A 45 14.06 0.55 17.47
CA THR A 45 13.39 1.83 17.31
C THR A 45 13.26 2.37 18.72
N LYS A 46 14.17 3.25 19.14
CA LYS A 46 14.10 3.91 20.45
C LYS A 46 12.66 4.40 20.66
N GLU A 47 11.99 3.84 21.66
CA GLU A 47 10.60 4.18 21.95
C GLU A 47 10.48 5.67 22.26
N LEU A 48 9.63 6.37 21.51
CA LEU A 48 9.41 7.79 21.71
C LEU A 48 8.37 7.99 22.80
N LYS A 49 8.82 8.35 24.00
CA LYS A 49 7.91 8.70 25.11
C LYS A 49 7.01 9.87 24.73
N LYS A 50 5.74 9.82 25.12
CA LYS A 50 4.81 10.94 24.95
C LYS A 50 5.32 12.15 25.74
N PHE A 51 5.34 13.31 25.09
CA PHE A 51 5.95 14.55 25.60
C PHE A 51 4.96 15.73 25.67
N TYR A 52 3.67 15.48 25.40
CA TYR A 52 2.59 16.45 25.39
C TYR A 52 1.39 15.93 26.16
N ARG A 53 0.50 16.83 26.60
CA ARG A 53 -0.76 16.46 27.28
C ARG A 53 -1.93 16.42 26.31
N HIS A 54 -2.09 17.46 25.50
CA HIS A 54 -3.22 17.61 24.60
C HIS A 54 -2.77 17.99 23.18
N ALA A 55 -3.43 17.39 22.19
CA ALA A 55 -3.38 17.78 20.80
C ALA A 55 -4.69 18.48 20.41
N TYR A 56 -4.62 19.65 19.79
CA TYR A 56 -5.80 20.38 19.32
C TYR A 56 -5.51 21.08 18.00
N ILE A 57 -6.57 21.45 17.29
CA ILE A 57 -6.47 22.14 16.01
C ILE A 57 -6.56 23.66 16.19
N SER A 58 -5.90 24.40 15.32
CA SER A 58 -6.08 25.85 15.19
C SER A 58 -6.17 26.21 13.71
N GLN A 59 -6.99 27.20 13.37
CA GLN A 59 -7.07 27.71 12.02
C GLN A 59 -6.15 28.94 11.85
N HIS A 60 -5.39 28.98 10.78
CA HIS A 60 -4.53 30.10 10.43
C HIS A 60 -4.44 30.25 8.91
N ASN A 61 -4.77 31.44 8.39
CA ASN A 61 -4.74 31.78 6.96
C ASN A 61 -5.50 30.78 6.07
N GLY A 62 -6.65 30.28 6.51
CA GLY A 62 -7.46 29.29 5.77
C GLY A 62 -6.94 27.85 5.81
N TRP A 63 -5.86 27.58 6.56
CA TRP A 63 -5.34 26.25 6.80
C TRP A 63 -5.59 25.81 8.24
N PHE A 64 -5.63 24.50 8.47
CA PHE A 64 -5.72 23.91 9.79
C PHE A 64 -4.36 23.37 10.22
N GLU A 65 -3.92 23.78 11.39
CA GLU A 65 -2.67 23.35 12.02
C GLU A 65 -2.98 22.51 13.26
N ILE A 66 -2.09 21.56 13.58
CA ILE A 66 -2.20 20.76 14.81
C ILE A 66 -1.16 21.27 15.82
N ASN A 67 -1.60 21.50 17.05
CA ASN A 67 -0.77 21.93 18.17
C ASN A 67 -0.70 20.84 19.23
N LEU A 68 0.52 20.53 19.68
CA LEU A 68 0.80 19.72 20.85
C LEU A 68 1.10 20.66 22.02
N ASP A 69 0.14 20.84 22.92
CA ASP A 69 0.13 21.86 23.96
C ASP A 69 0.42 23.28 23.44
N LYS A 70 1.66 23.76 23.55
CA LYS A 70 2.08 25.09 23.10
C LYS A 70 2.96 25.06 21.85
N ARG A 71 3.15 23.88 21.24
CA ARG A 71 4.07 23.67 20.10
C ARG A 71 3.30 23.23 18.87
N LYS A 72 3.54 23.89 17.74
CA LYS A 72 3.02 23.46 16.45
C LYS A 72 3.64 22.12 16.05
N LEU A 73 2.81 21.19 15.58
CA LEU A 73 3.26 19.92 15.04
C LEU A 73 4.06 20.17 13.76
N ARG A 74 5.18 19.43 13.62
CA ARG A 74 6.03 19.48 12.44
C ARG A 74 6.20 18.09 11.85
N THR A 75 6.43 18.06 10.54
CA THR A 75 6.75 16.83 9.82
C THR A 75 8.19 16.39 10.13
N PRO A 76 8.59 15.15 9.77
CA PRO A 76 9.96 14.67 9.98
C PRO A 76 11.06 15.55 9.37
N THR A 77 10.79 16.21 8.22
CA THR A 77 11.74 17.16 7.60
C THR A 77 11.70 18.55 8.25
N GLY A 78 10.80 18.79 9.20
CA GLY A 78 10.68 20.04 9.95
C GLY A 78 9.69 21.04 9.36
N ASN A 79 8.95 20.69 8.30
CA ASN A 79 7.89 21.53 7.75
C ASN A 79 6.73 21.65 8.74
N LEU A 80 5.97 22.74 8.65
CA LEU A 80 4.78 22.93 9.46
C LEU A 80 3.68 21.96 9.01
N PHE A 81 3.13 21.18 9.95
CA PHE A 81 2.04 20.25 9.65
C PHE A 81 0.72 21.04 9.51
N ARG A 82 0.32 21.29 8.27
CA ARG A 82 -0.93 21.99 7.93
C ARG A 82 -1.74 21.19 6.92
N VAL A 83 -3.06 21.19 7.07
CA VAL A 83 -3.99 20.48 6.18
C VAL A 83 -5.14 21.41 5.77
N PRO A 84 -5.75 21.21 4.59
CA PRO A 84 -6.77 22.13 4.07
C PRO A 84 -8.16 21.90 4.65
N ASN A 85 -8.40 20.76 5.32
CA ASN A 85 -9.72 20.34 5.80
C ASN A 85 -9.72 20.18 7.33
N GLU A 86 -10.71 20.78 7.99
CA GLU A 86 -10.94 20.69 9.44
C GLU A 86 -11.12 19.26 9.92
N ALA A 87 -11.93 18.46 9.22
CA ALA A 87 -12.22 17.08 9.61
C ALA A 87 -10.94 16.22 9.60
N LEU A 88 -10.06 16.44 8.62
CA LEU A 88 -8.76 15.78 8.57
C LEU A 88 -7.86 16.24 9.72
N ALA A 89 -7.83 17.54 10.02
CA ALA A 89 -7.05 18.07 11.13
C ALA A 89 -7.51 17.49 12.48
N LEU A 90 -8.82 17.41 12.69
CA LEU A 90 -9.42 16.84 13.90
C LEU A 90 -9.10 15.34 14.02
N ALA A 91 -9.20 14.58 12.92
CA ALA A 91 -8.84 13.18 12.91
C ALA A 91 -7.35 12.96 13.25
N VAL A 92 -6.46 13.78 12.69
CA VAL A 92 -5.02 13.75 13.06
C VAL A 92 -4.84 14.11 14.53
N ALA A 93 -5.44 15.20 15.04
CA ALA A 93 -5.35 15.55 16.45
C ALA A 93 -5.86 14.44 17.38
N THR A 94 -6.88 13.69 16.94
CA THR A 94 -7.40 12.51 17.65
C THR A 94 -6.38 11.37 17.69
N GLU A 95 -5.67 11.07 16.58
CA GLU A 95 -4.58 10.08 16.58
C GLU A 95 -3.49 10.43 17.60
N TRP A 96 -3.14 11.72 17.71
CA TRP A 96 -2.17 12.20 18.70
C TRP A 96 -2.73 12.09 20.12
N ASN A 97 -3.97 12.50 20.37
CA ASN A 97 -4.58 12.36 21.70
C ASN A 97 -4.71 10.91 22.17
N ALA A 98 -4.91 9.97 21.24
CA ALA A 98 -5.01 8.53 21.53
C ALA A 98 -3.69 7.87 21.98
N GLN A 99 -2.56 8.56 21.88
CA GLN A 99 -1.28 8.03 22.36
C GLN A 99 -1.23 8.02 23.89
N GLU A 100 -0.74 6.94 24.47
CA GLU A 100 -0.57 6.78 25.93
C GLU A 100 0.86 7.17 26.37
N ASN A 101 1.61 6.28 27.02
CA ASN A 101 2.95 6.57 27.53
C ASN A 101 4.01 6.68 26.43
N THR A 102 3.82 5.96 25.32
CA THR A 102 4.73 5.89 24.19
C THR A 102 3.98 6.17 22.90
N ILE A 103 4.59 6.97 22.01
CA ILE A 103 4.04 7.32 20.70
C ILE A 103 4.27 6.15 19.74
N LYS A 104 3.18 5.46 19.39
CA LYS A 104 3.16 4.32 18.47
C LYS A 104 2.85 4.79 17.05
N ARG A 105 3.89 5.03 16.25
CA ARG A 105 3.75 5.54 14.86
C ARG A 105 2.89 4.67 13.94
N HIS A 106 2.91 3.35 14.14
CA HIS A 106 2.08 2.43 13.36
C HIS A 106 0.58 2.58 13.63
N ASN A 107 0.17 3.29 14.70
CA ASN A 107 -1.22 3.60 15.00
C ASN A 107 -1.64 5.01 14.50
N MET A 108 -0.76 5.71 13.78
CA MET A 108 -0.99 7.09 13.33
C MET A 108 -0.91 7.18 11.79
N HIS A 109 -1.85 6.51 11.12
CA HIS A 109 -1.85 6.36 9.66
C HIS A 109 -2.13 7.69 8.96
N LEU A 110 -3.08 8.48 9.45
CA LEU A 110 -3.41 9.79 8.86
C LEU A 110 -2.23 10.74 9.00
N THR A 111 -1.58 10.75 10.17
CA THR A 111 -0.35 11.50 10.40
C THR A 111 0.76 11.09 9.42
N SER A 112 0.95 9.78 9.21
CA SER A 112 1.94 9.24 8.27
C SER A 112 1.67 9.67 6.82
N LEU A 113 0.41 9.55 6.37
CA LEU A 113 0.00 9.97 5.03
C LEU A 113 0.18 11.48 4.81
N CYS A 114 -0.21 12.31 5.79
CA CYS A 114 -0.02 13.75 5.72
C CYS A 114 1.47 14.12 5.68
N ASN A 115 2.32 13.47 6.49
CA ASN A 115 3.76 13.69 6.42
C ASN A 115 4.31 13.37 5.03
N MET A 116 3.90 12.25 4.44
CA MET A 116 4.32 11.88 3.08
C MET A 116 3.87 12.90 2.03
N ALA A 117 2.64 13.39 2.13
CA ALA A 117 2.09 14.39 1.20
C ALA A 117 2.76 15.76 1.34
N ILE A 118 3.05 16.20 2.57
CA ILE A 118 3.68 17.51 2.84
C ILE A 118 5.17 17.48 2.48
N ASP A 119 5.89 16.44 2.88
CA ASP A 119 7.34 16.38 2.70
C ASP A 119 7.75 15.91 1.31
N ASN A 120 6.87 15.13 0.63
CA ASN A 120 7.12 14.51 -0.67
C ASN A 120 8.58 14.05 -0.84
N PRO A 121 9.07 13.11 0.00
CA PRO A 121 10.48 12.72 0.01
C PRO A 121 10.92 12.06 -1.30
N THR A 122 9.98 11.54 -2.09
CA THR A 122 10.24 10.97 -3.42
C THR A 122 10.28 12.01 -4.52
N HIS A 123 10.01 13.28 -4.22
CA HIS A 123 9.96 14.40 -5.16
C HIS A 123 9.11 14.13 -6.41
N ARG A 124 8.03 13.35 -6.27
CA ARG A 124 7.14 13.02 -7.38
C ARG A 124 6.22 14.19 -7.68
N THR A 125 6.04 14.50 -8.96
CA THR A 125 5.06 15.47 -9.43
C THR A 125 3.66 14.86 -9.39
N ARG A 126 2.63 15.70 -9.58
CA ARG A 126 1.25 15.23 -9.70
C ARG A 126 1.12 14.28 -10.89
N GLU A 127 1.77 14.62 -12.00
CA GLU A 127 1.78 13.87 -13.23
C GLU A 127 2.42 12.48 -13.02
N ASP A 128 3.55 12.41 -12.30
CA ASP A 128 4.20 11.13 -11.97
C ASP A 128 3.28 10.21 -11.15
N LEU A 129 2.57 10.78 -10.18
CA LEU A 129 1.64 10.01 -9.34
C LEU A 129 0.42 9.51 -10.13
N ILE A 130 -0.10 10.33 -11.04
CA ILE A 130 -1.18 9.95 -11.95
C ILE A 130 -0.70 8.81 -12.87
N GLN A 131 0.46 8.96 -13.52
CA GLN A 131 1.00 7.94 -14.42
C GLN A 131 1.30 6.63 -13.68
N ALA A 132 1.90 6.71 -12.48
CA ALA A 132 2.14 5.51 -11.67
C ALA A 132 0.83 4.80 -11.31
N SER A 133 -0.23 5.55 -11.02
CA SER A 133 -1.55 5.00 -10.70
C SER A 133 -2.22 4.37 -11.93
N LEU A 134 -2.11 5.00 -13.10
CA LEU A 134 -2.62 4.43 -14.36
C LEU A 134 -1.89 3.15 -14.76
N TYR A 135 -0.58 3.07 -14.53
CA TYR A 135 0.20 1.86 -14.80
C TYR A 135 -0.30 0.64 -14.00
N PHE A 136 -0.79 0.84 -12.77
CA PHE A 136 -1.40 -0.25 -12.00
C PHE A 136 -2.70 -0.77 -12.64
N LEU A 137 -3.47 0.09 -13.34
CA LEU A 137 -4.70 -0.35 -14.01
C LEU A 137 -4.42 -1.33 -15.16
N GLU A 138 -3.28 -1.22 -15.83
CA GLU A 138 -2.88 -2.18 -16.88
C GLU A 138 -2.69 -3.60 -16.33
N THR A 139 -2.34 -3.71 -15.05
CA THR A 139 -2.05 -4.98 -14.37
C THR A 139 -3.03 -5.27 -13.23
N ASP A 140 -4.22 -4.64 -13.26
CA ASP A 140 -5.20 -4.79 -12.20
C ASP A 140 -5.69 -6.24 -12.10
N THR A 141 -5.72 -6.78 -10.88
CA THR A 141 -6.09 -8.17 -10.61
C THR A 141 -7.49 -8.49 -11.10
N VAL A 142 -8.45 -7.55 -11.06
CA VAL A 142 -9.83 -7.82 -11.49
C VAL A 142 -9.94 -8.04 -13.00
N CYS A 143 -8.94 -7.60 -13.77
CA CYS A 143 -8.85 -7.78 -15.22
C CYS A 143 -8.27 -9.15 -15.62
N TYR A 144 -7.71 -9.93 -14.68
CA TYR A 144 -7.10 -11.24 -14.93
C TYR A 144 -7.84 -12.34 -14.17
N ARG A 145 -8.71 -13.07 -14.88
CA ARG A 145 -9.48 -14.18 -14.30
C ARG A 145 -8.78 -15.52 -14.49
N LEU A 146 -9.00 -16.41 -13.52
CA LEU A 146 -8.57 -17.79 -13.63
C LEU A 146 -9.75 -18.62 -14.11
N ALA A 147 -9.57 -19.34 -15.22
CA ALA A 147 -10.63 -20.17 -15.79
C ALA A 147 -10.89 -21.45 -14.97
N GLU A 148 -9.94 -21.87 -14.14
CA GLU A 148 -10.05 -23.09 -13.33
C GLU A 148 -9.57 -22.85 -11.89
N PRO A 149 -10.24 -23.44 -10.88
CA PRO A 149 -11.46 -24.25 -10.99
C PRO A 149 -12.71 -23.40 -11.33
N GLU A 150 -13.75 -24.02 -11.90
CA GLU A 150 -14.99 -23.34 -12.32
C GLU A 150 -15.66 -22.56 -11.18
N GLU A 151 -15.68 -23.13 -9.98
CA GLU A 151 -16.19 -22.49 -8.76
C GLU A 151 -15.49 -21.14 -8.45
N LEU A 152 -14.18 -21.05 -8.74
CA LEU A 152 -13.43 -19.81 -8.55
C LEU A 152 -13.81 -18.77 -9.62
N LEU A 153 -13.98 -19.20 -10.87
CA LEU A 153 -14.39 -18.31 -11.95
C LEU A 153 -15.78 -17.73 -11.68
N GLU A 154 -16.74 -18.55 -11.26
CA GLU A 154 -18.08 -18.10 -10.88
C GLU A 154 -18.03 -17.05 -9.76
N PHE A 155 -17.25 -17.31 -8.72
CA PHE A 155 -17.07 -16.36 -7.61
C PHE A 155 -16.40 -15.06 -8.06
N GLN A 156 -15.37 -15.14 -8.90
CA GLN A 156 -14.71 -13.97 -9.49
C GLN A 156 -15.69 -13.13 -10.30
N CYS A 157 -16.49 -13.75 -11.18
CA CYS A 157 -17.52 -13.04 -11.94
C CYS A 157 -18.53 -12.37 -11.00
N GLN A 158 -19.10 -13.11 -10.05
CA GLN A 158 -20.12 -12.59 -9.14
C GLN A 158 -19.64 -11.38 -8.33
N GLN A 159 -18.39 -11.39 -7.85
CA GLN A 159 -17.85 -10.32 -7.01
C GLN A 159 -17.22 -9.18 -7.83
N TRP A 160 -16.61 -9.46 -8.98
CA TRP A 160 -15.83 -8.47 -9.73
C TRP A 160 -16.57 -7.85 -10.92
N ASP A 161 -17.54 -8.55 -11.53
CA ASP A 161 -18.36 -7.97 -12.62
C ASP A 161 -19.05 -6.66 -12.20
N PRO A 162 -19.66 -6.54 -11.00
CA PRO A 162 -20.31 -5.30 -10.59
C PRO A 162 -19.35 -4.10 -10.53
N VAL A 163 -18.09 -4.32 -10.15
CA VAL A 163 -17.07 -3.27 -10.06
C VAL A 163 -16.64 -2.84 -11.46
N ILE A 164 -16.44 -3.79 -12.37
CA ILE A 164 -16.07 -3.53 -13.77
C ILE A 164 -17.22 -2.82 -14.51
N ASP A 165 -18.45 -3.26 -14.30
CA ASP A 165 -19.63 -2.68 -14.92
C ASP A 165 -19.94 -1.27 -14.38
N TRP A 166 -19.62 -1.01 -13.11
CA TRP A 166 -19.64 0.35 -12.56
C TRP A 166 -18.58 1.23 -13.22
N PHE A 167 -17.35 0.72 -13.40
CA PHE A 167 -16.25 1.50 -13.98
C PHE A 167 -16.46 1.84 -15.46
N LYS A 168 -17.19 1.01 -16.21
CA LYS A 168 -17.50 1.25 -17.64
C LYS A 168 -18.57 2.33 -17.88
N LYS A 169 -19.32 2.74 -16.86
CA LYS A 169 -20.37 3.76 -16.96
C LYS A 169 -19.78 5.15 -16.88
#